data_AF-A0A413Q3L8-F1
#
_entry.id   AF-A0A413Q3L8-F1
#
_cell.length_a   1.000
_cell.length_b   1.000
_cell.length_c   1.000
_cell.angle_alpha   90.00
_cell.angle_beta   90.00
_cell.angle_gamma   90.00
#
_symmetry.space_group_name_H-M   'P 1'
#
loop_
_entity.id
_entity.type
_entity.pdbx_description
1 polymer ?
#
loop_
_entity_poly.entity_id
_entity_poly.type
_entity_poly.pdbx_seq_one_letter_code
_entity_poly.pdbx_strand_id
1 'polypeptide(L)' 'MGIKLFLNDYYDLLKFMHDNEVVILDEKVIPLTQQEIATTLKCSKMKINSMLVFCKSKII' A
#
# COMPACT_ATOMS: atom_id res chain seq x y z
N MET A 1 -12.83 -14.51 4.07
CA MET A 1 -12.34 -13.10 4.08
C MET A 1 -10.87 -12.95 3.64
N GLY A 2 -10.25 -13.94 2.96
CA GLY A 2 -8.84 -13.87 2.51
C GLY A 2 -8.64 -13.54 1.03
N ILE A 3 -9.57 -13.94 0.16
CA ILE A 3 -9.40 -13.87 -1.31
C ILE A 3 -9.33 -12.42 -1.84
N LYS A 4 -10.03 -11.46 -1.21
CA LYS A 4 -10.03 -10.04 -1.65
C LYS A 4 -8.67 -9.36 -1.54
N LEU A 5 -7.76 -9.82 -0.67
CA LEU A 5 -6.40 -9.26 -0.56
C LEU A 5 -5.49 -9.69 -1.71
N PHE A 6 -5.83 -10.77 -2.42
CA PHE A 6 -5.06 -11.29 -3.55
C PHE A 6 -5.66 -10.88 -4.90
N LEU A 7 -6.59 -9.91 -4.92
CA LEU A 7 -6.94 -9.23 -6.16
C LEU A 7 -5.72 -8.44 -6.65
N ASN A 8 -5.51 -8.42 -7.97
CA ASN A 8 -4.31 -7.88 -8.61
C ASN A 8 -3.88 -6.52 -8.02
N ASP A 9 -4.84 -5.62 -7.82
CA ASP A 9 -4.58 -4.27 -7.30
C ASP A 9 -4.00 -4.27 -5.86
N TYR A 10 -4.51 -5.11 -4.96
CA TYR A 10 -4.01 -5.16 -3.58
C TYR A 10 -2.64 -5.80 -3.51
N TYR A 11 -2.40 -6.82 -4.33
CA TYR A 11 -1.08 -7.43 -4.45
C TYR A 11 -0.06 -6.41 -4.98
N ASP A 12 -0.39 -5.68 -6.04
CA ASP A 12 0.49 -4.67 -6.63
C ASP A 12 0.79 -3.54 -5.63
N LEU A 13 -0.20 -3.11 -4.85
CA LEU A 13 -0.01 -2.13 -3.78
C LEU A 13 0.93 -2.65 -2.68
N LEU A 14 0.69 -3.86 -2.17
CA LEU A 14 1.49 -4.43 -1.08
C LEU A 14 2.93 -4.71 -1.53
N LYS A 15 3.10 -5.23 -2.74
CA LYS A 15 4.42 -5.44 -3.35
C LYS A 15 5.15 -4.11 -3.50
N PHE A 16 4.49 -3.10 -4.05
CA PHE A 16 5.08 -1.76 -4.20
C PHE A 16 5.46 -1.14 -2.86
N MET A 17 4.62 -1.28 -1.84
CA MET A 17 4.91 -0.81 -0.48
C MET A 17 6.11 -1.53 0.13
N HIS A 18 6.22 -2.84 -0.07
CA HIS A 18 7.35 -3.63 0.43
C HIS A 18 8.65 -3.30 -0.29
N ASP A 19 8.61 -3.15 -1.62
CA ASP A 19 9.77 -2.81 -2.45
C ASP A 19 10.33 -1.41 -2.12
N ASN A 20 9.50 -0.51 -1.56
CA ASN A 20 9.87 0.85 -1.16
C ASN A 20 9.96 1.03 0.37
N GLU A 21 9.88 -0.06 1.14
CA GLU A 21 10.09 -0.05 2.58
C GLU A 21 11.57 0.24 2.87
N VAL A 22 11.83 1.16 3.79
CA VAL A 22 13.17 1.47 4.29
C VAL A 22 13.18 1.39 5.80
N VAL A 23 14.32 0.98 6.36
CA VAL A 23 14.50 0.91 7.82
C VAL A 23 15.20 2.19 8.28
N ILE A 24 14.54 2.96 9.14
CA ILE A 24 15.07 4.16 9.78
C ILE A 24 14.98 3.96 11.28
N LEU A 25 16.11 4.02 11.99
CA LEU A 25 16.16 3.85 13.46
C LEU A 25 15.43 2.58 13.92
N ASP A 26 15.68 1.46 13.23
CA ASP A 26 15.04 0.16 13.44
C ASP A 26 13.52 0.11 13.17
N GLU A 27 12.92 1.20 12.70
CA GLU A 27 11.52 1.25 12.26
C GLU A 27 11.41 1.10 10.74
N LYS A 28 10.49 0.23 10.32
CA LYS A 28 10.10 0.06 8.93
C LYS A 28 9.15 1.17 8.52
N VAL A 29 9.58 2.02 7.58
CA VAL A 29 8.79 3.12 7.04
C VAL A 29 8.74 3.08 5.53
N ILE A 30 7.66 3.60 4.96
CA ILE A 30 7.51 3.73 3.51
C ILE A 30 7.43 5.23 3.21
N PRO A 31 8.50 5.86 2.69
CA PRO A 31 8.60 7.30 2.53
C PRO A 31 7.92 7.76 1.23
N LEU A 32 6.71 7.25 0.95
CA LEU A 32 5.94 7.57 -0.24
C LEU A 32 4.60 8.18 0.13
N THR A 33 4.23 9.23 -0.57
CA THR A 33 2.92 9.84 -0.46
C THR A 33 1.86 9.01 -1.20
N GLN A 34 0.60 9.16 -0.78
CA GLN A 34 -0.53 8.51 -1.46
C GLN A 34 -0.63 8.88 -2.94
N GLN A 35 -0.19 10.10 -3.32
CA GLN A 35 -0.24 10.56 -4.70
C GLN A 35 0.84 9.87 -5.54
N GLU A 36 2.06 9.71 -5.03
CA GLU A 36 3.15 9.00 -5.72
C GLU A 36 2.79 7.53 -5.96
N ILE A 37 2.20 6.88 -4.95
CA ILE A 37 1.70 5.51 -5.07
C ILE A 37 0.59 5.44 -6.13
N ALA A 38 -0.37 6.37 -6.11
CA ALA A 38 -1.48 6.42 -7.07
C ALA A 38 -0.99 6.63 -8.51
N THR A 39 -0.04 7.54 -8.71
CA THR A 39 0.58 7.79 -10.02
C THR A 39 1.32 6.56 -10.53
N THR A 40 2.08 5.87 -9.66
CA THR A 40 2.87 4.69 -10.05
C THR A 40 1.99 3.49 -10.38
N LEU A 41 0.96 3.24 -9.58
CA LEU A 41 -0.01 2.15 -9.79
C LEU A 41 -1.14 2.52 -10.77
N LYS A 42 -1.06 3.68 -11.43
CA LYS A 42 -2.03 4.19 -12.41
C LYS A 42 -3.49 4.12 -11.89
N CYS A 43 -3.67 4.44 -10.62
CA CYS A 43 -4.95 4.40 -9.92
C CYS A 43 -5.33 5.79 -9.40
N SER A 44 -6.59 5.97 -9.00
CA SER A 44 -7.00 7.22 -8.34
C SER A 44 -6.48 7.27 -6.90
N LYS A 45 -6.16 8.48 -6.43
CA LYS A 45 -5.79 8.71 -5.02
C LYS A 45 -6.86 8.20 -4.06
N MET A 46 -8.15 8.34 -4.39
CA MET A 46 -9.25 7.82 -3.58
C MET A 46 -9.21 6.29 -3.47
N LYS A 47 -8.94 5.57 -4.58
CA LYS A 47 -8.81 4.11 -4.57
C LYS A 47 -7.64 3.67 -3.66
N ILE A 48 -6.48 4.31 -3.79
CA ILE A 48 -5.32 4.04 -2.92
C ILE A 48 -5.66 4.32 -1.45
N ASN A 49 -6.33 5.43 -1.15
CA ASN A 49 -6.72 5.74 0.22
C ASN A 49 -7.66 4.67 0.81
N SER A 50 -8.67 4.21 0.06
CA SER A 50 -9.55 3.12 0.49
C SER A 50 -8.79 1.81 0.73
N MET A 51 -7.84 1.47 -0.14
CA MET A 51 -7.01 0.27 0.00
C MET A 51 -6.07 0.35 1.21
N LEU A 52 -5.45 1.52 1.46
CA LEU A 52 -4.61 1.75 2.63
C LEU A 52 -5.41 1.69 3.93
N VAL A 53 -6.61 2.28 3.98
CA VAL A 53 -7.51 2.17 5.14
C VAL A 53 -7.86 0.71 5.42
N PHE A 54 -8.15 -0.06 4.37
CA PHE A 54 -8.41 -1.50 4.50
C PHE A 54 -7.20 -2.29 5.01
N CYS A 55 -5.99 -2.02 4.48
CA CYS A 55 -4.76 -2.67 4.94
C CYS A 55 -4.44 -2.31 6.41
N LYS A 56 -4.58 -1.05 6.80
CA LYS A 56 -4.39 -0.60 8.19
C LYS A 56 -5.37 -1.29 9.16
N SER A 57 -6.63 -1.43 8.78
CA SER A 57 -7.64 -2.08 9.62
C SER A 57 -7.42 -3.58 9.85
N LYS A 58 -6.47 -4.22 9.16
CA LYS A 58 -6.19 -5.66 9.24
C LYS A 58 -4.80 -6.02 9.78
N ILE A 59 -3.90 -5.05 9.86
CA ILE A 59 -2.51 -5.22 10.30
C ILE A 59 -2.30 -4.71 11.74
N ILE A 60 -3.31 -4.04 12.32
CA ILE A 60 -3.37 -3.61 13.72
C ILE A 60 -4.39 -4.49 14.47
#